data_AF-A0A0D7B9M4-F1
#
_entry.id   AF-A0A0D7B9M4-F1
#
_cell.length_a   1.000
_cell.length_b   1.000
_cell.length_c   1.000
_cell.angle_alpha   90.00
_cell.angle_beta   90.00
_cell.angle_gamma   90.00
#
_symmetry.space_group_name_H-M   'P 1'
#
loop_
_entity.id
_entity.type
_entity.pdbx_description
1 polymer ?
#
loop_
_entity_poly.entity_id
_entity_poly.type
_entity_poly.pdbx_seq_one_letter_code
_entity_poly.pdbx_strand_id
1 'polypeptide(L)'
;MVSKAQRITLYSVLITASIGQIIAGSLSASSYEPWWSVVNPANSPQVYFASISAFVALLTFIWSIILLCFNDAPFSKHPLTRVRAHLYSLVGVAAAWLVLSVLLSSQFQTVCRSTDIDDPACGTAIASAVISWILFIVAACGAFFIRHSFSDASKYDNITMKDTIDPNREDPALGKERSQGLTALVVLYSFIIAFGIAQVGMGIFAALESRGSFRIDRDDFFPPSVVFASITAVYAMWHWIWSSVLIAYINKPNSTSALTRLGPHFWSAAVSTLVWLALAIGFTTQMPYNCQFEVYSDGLMYVWCAANGTAMSLSFVLFFLSAPVAFITGLAANRTGSYEGRLRETI
;
A
#
# COMPACT_ATOMS: atom_id res chain seq x y z
N MET A 1 9.26 13.15 -19.30
CA MET A 1 8.26 12.09 -19.59
C MET A 1 8.04 11.27 -18.32
N VAL A 2 6.80 11.11 -17.84
CA VAL A 2 6.52 10.17 -16.74
C VAL A 2 6.88 8.78 -17.24
N SER A 3 7.82 8.12 -16.55
CA SER A 3 8.22 6.78 -16.94
C SER A 3 7.06 5.80 -16.74
N LYS A 4 7.03 4.72 -17.53
CA LYS A 4 6.07 3.63 -17.35
C LYS A 4 6.05 3.15 -15.89
N ALA A 5 7.23 3.05 -15.29
CA ALA A 5 7.44 2.71 -13.88
C ALA A 5 6.72 3.67 -12.92
N GLN A 6 6.83 4.98 -13.11
CA GLN A 6 6.16 5.97 -12.26
C GLN A 6 4.63 5.85 -12.32
N ARG A 7 4.06 5.56 -13.50
CA ARG A 7 2.60 5.34 -13.64
C ARG A 7 2.17 4.07 -12.92
N ILE A 8 2.93 2.99 -13.05
CA ILE A 8 2.67 1.73 -12.34
C ILE A 8 2.69 1.97 -10.83
N THR A 9 3.75 2.60 -10.32
CA THR A 9 3.87 2.90 -8.88
C THR A 9 2.69 3.74 -8.38
N LEU A 10 2.27 4.76 -9.12
CA LEU A 10 1.12 5.58 -8.76
C LEU A 10 -0.17 4.75 -8.63
N TYR A 11 -0.47 3.89 -9.60
CA TYR A 11 -1.65 3.04 -9.55
C TYR A 11 -1.56 2.00 -8.44
N SER A 12 -0.38 1.42 -8.19
CA SER A 12 -0.16 0.50 -7.07
C SER A 12 -0.48 1.16 -5.73
N VAL A 13 -0.04 2.41 -5.51
CA VAL A 13 -0.36 3.14 -4.28
C VAL A 13 -1.86 3.40 -4.15
N LEU A 14 -2.54 3.83 -5.24
CA LEU A 14 -3.99 4.04 -5.23
C LEU A 14 -4.77 2.77 -4.94
N ILE A 15 -4.36 1.64 -5.54
CA ILE A 15 -4.95 0.32 -5.31
C ILE A 15 -4.86 -0.05 -3.83
N THR A 16 -3.68 0.06 -3.23
CA THR A 16 -3.51 -0.37 -1.83
C THR A 16 -4.16 0.56 -0.84
N ALA A 17 -4.08 1.88 -1.04
CA ALA A 17 -4.78 2.82 -0.17
C ALA A 17 -6.31 2.64 -0.29
N SER A 18 -6.82 2.26 -1.46
CA SER A 18 -8.23 1.88 -1.63
C SER A 18 -8.57 0.62 -0.84
N ILE A 19 -7.72 -0.43 -0.87
CA ILE A 19 -7.93 -1.62 -0.04
C ILE A 19 -7.96 -1.25 1.46
N GLY A 20 -7.04 -0.40 1.91
CA GLY A 20 -7.03 0.10 3.29
C GLY A 20 -8.34 0.78 3.67
N GLN A 21 -8.90 1.61 2.79
CA GLN A 21 -10.19 2.25 3.03
C GLN A 21 -11.37 1.28 3.01
N ILE A 22 -11.36 0.25 2.14
CA ILE A 22 -12.39 -0.81 2.14
C ILE A 22 -12.41 -1.49 3.51
N ILE A 23 -11.24 -1.90 4.01
CA ILE A 23 -11.11 -2.57 5.31
C ILE A 23 -11.56 -1.64 6.43
N ALA A 24 -11.07 -0.40 6.47
CA ALA A 24 -11.44 0.57 7.50
C ALA A 24 -12.94 0.87 7.50
N GLY A 25 -13.55 1.03 6.32
CA GLY A 25 -14.99 1.26 6.17
C GLY A 25 -15.81 0.03 6.61
N SER A 26 -15.38 -1.18 6.26
CA SER A 26 -16.04 -2.41 6.69
C SER A 26 -15.95 -2.62 8.21
N LEU A 27 -14.78 -2.36 8.82
CA LEU A 27 -14.61 -2.45 10.27
C LEU A 27 -15.49 -1.44 11.00
N SER A 28 -15.49 -0.18 10.54
CA SER A 28 -16.33 0.88 11.10
C SER A 28 -17.83 0.54 11.03
N ALA A 29 -18.28 -0.08 9.93
CA ALA A 29 -19.65 -0.55 9.79
C ALA A 29 -19.97 -1.71 10.76
N SER A 30 -19.03 -2.65 10.96
CA SER A 30 -19.22 -3.78 11.88
C SER A 30 -19.17 -3.38 13.37
N SER A 31 -18.43 -2.33 13.72
CA SER A 31 -18.28 -1.88 15.11
C SER A 31 -19.55 -1.26 15.70
N TYR A 32 -20.56 -0.96 14.87
CA TYR A 32 -21.80 -0.28 15.25
C TYR A 32 -22.99 -1.22 15.51
N GLU A 33 -22.79 -2.54 15.54
CA GLU A 33 -23.83 -3.49 15.99
C GLU A 33 -23.67 -3.91 17.46
N PRO A 34 -24.27 -3.21 18.42
CA PRO A 34 -24.72 -3.87 19.62
C PRO A 34 -25.97 -4.69 19.27
N TRP A 35 -25.82 -6.00 19.14
CA TRP A 35 -26.85 -7.05 19.22
C TRP A 35 -28.02 -6.84 20.20
N TRP A 36 -27.93 -5.92 21.18
CA TRP A 36 -29.00 -5.61 22.13
C TRP A 36 -29.64 -4.21 21.98
N SER A 37 -29.14 -3.33 21.10
CA SER A 37 -29.78 -2.01 20.95
C SER A 37 -30.95 -2.07 19.96
N VAL A 38 -32.17 -2.02 20.50
CA VAL A 38 -33.47 -1.98 19.78
C VAL A 38 -33.63 -0.71 18.90
N VAL A 39 -32.64 0.18 18.87
CA VAL A 39 -32.64 1.38 18.02
C VAL A 39 -32.07 0.99 16.65
N ASN A 40 -32.91 1.06 15.61
CA ASN A 40 -32.57 0.75 14.21
C ASN A 40 -31.16 1.26 13.82
N PRO A 41 -30.13 0.38 13.78
CA PRO A 41 -28.75 0.78 13.49
C PRO A 41 -28.58 1.31 12.06
N ALA A 42 -29.55 1.00 11.18
CA ALA A 42 -29.64 1.48 9.81
C ALA A 42 -29.68 3.00 9.67
N ASN A 43 -29.95 3.78 10.73
CA ASN A 43 -30.07 5.24 10.64
C ASN A 43 -28.86 6.02 11.18
N SER A 44 -27.77 5.36 11.60
CA SER A 44 -26.58 6.11 12.04
C SER A 44 -25.85 6.68 10.81
N PRO A 45 -25.62 8.01 10.72
CA PRO A 45 -24.94 8.62 9.59
C PRO A 45 -23.54 8.02 9.38
N GLN A 46 -22.93 7.48 10.42
CA GLN A 46 -21.61 6.88 10.39
C GLN A 46 -21.54 5.59 9.57
N VAL A 47 -22.52 4.69 9.74
CA VAL A 47 -22.60 3.46 8.93
C VAL A 47 -22.77 3.81 7.46
N TYR A 48 -23.56 4.85 7.15
CA TYR A 48 -23.69 5.37 5.78
C TYR A 48 -22.37 5.91 5.24
N PHE A 49 -21.67 6.78 5.97
CA PHE A 49 -20.40 7.35 5.52
C PHE A 49 -19.30 6.28 5.36
N ALA A 50 -19.21 5.33 6.29
CA ALA A 50 -18.29 4.20 6.21
C ALA A 50 -18.57 3.34 4.96
N SER A 51 -19.84 3.01 4.71
CA SER A 51 -20.27 2.23 3.55
C SER A 51 -20.02 2.97 2.22
N ILE A 52 -20.34 4.27 2.16
CA ILE A 52 -20.04 5.11 0.99
C ILE A 52 -18.53 5.16 0.76
N SER A 53 -17.72 5.31 1.81
CA SER A 53 -16.27 5.36 1.68
C SER A 53 -15.68 4.04 1.16
N ALA A 54 -16.17 2.90 1.66
CA ALA A 54 -15.77 1.58 1.19
C ALA A 54 -16.19 1.35 -0.27
N PHE A 55 -17.38 1.81 -0.66
CA PHE A 55 -17.85 1.71 -2.04
C PHE A 55 -17.01 2.58 -3.00
N VAL A 56 -16.71 3.83 -2.64
CA VAL A 56 -15.83 4.72 -3.42
C VAL A 56 -14.42 4.15 -3.51
N ALA A 57 -13.93 3.52 -2.44
CA ALA A 57 -12.68 2.77 -2.42
C ALA A 57 -12.69 1.60 -3.39
N LEU A 58 -13.73 0.78 -3.39
CA LEU A 58 -13.89 -0.31 -4.34
C LEU A 58 -13.90 0.17 -5.79
N LEU A 59 -14.63 1.24 -6.09
CA LEU A 59 -14.63 1.84 -7.43
C LEU A 59 -13.25 2.36 -7.83
N THR A 60 -12.54 3.03 -6.90
CA THR A 60 -11.17 3.53 -7.13
C THR A 60 -10.21 2.37 -7.38
N PHE A 61 -10.34 1.27 -6.64
CA PHE A 61 -9.57 0.05 -6.81
C PHE A 61 -9.79 -0.57 -8.20
N ILE A 62 -11.05 -0.83 -8.57
CA ILE A 62 -11.41 -1.40 -9.88
C ILE A 62 -10.91 -0.49 -11.01
N TRP A 63 -11.14 0.82 -10.89
CA TRP A 63 -10.72 1.78 -11.90
C TRP A 63 -9.19 1.85 -12.05
N SER A 64 -8.46 1.81 -10.94
CA SER A 64 -6.98 1.81 -10.97
C SER A 64 -6.42 0.56 -11.63
N ILE A 65 -7.06 -0.61 -11.43
CA ILE A 65 -6.71 -1.85 -12.15
C ILE A 65 -6.96 -1.71 -13.64
N ILE A 66 -8.12 -1.17 -14.04
CA ILE A 66 -8.44 -0.93 -15.46
C ILE A 66 -7.36 -0.04 -16.08
N LEU A 67 -7.04 1.10 -15.46
CA LEU A 67 -6.00 2.01 -15.95
C LEU A 67 -4.63 1.32 -16.02
N LEU A 68 -4.30 0.47 -15.05
CA LEU A 68 -3.05 -0.28 -15.06
C LEU A 68 -2.98 -1.26 -16.26
N CYS A 69 -4.07 -1.98 -16.54
CA CYS A 69 -4.17 -2.87 -17.71
C CYS A 69 -4.00 -2.13 -19.05
N PHE A 70 -4.51 -0.90 -19.15
CA PHE A 70 -4.40 -0.08 -20.36
C PHE A 70 -3.08 0.70 -20.48
N ASN A 71 -2.24 0.72 -19.43
CA ASN A 71 -0.94 1.41 -19.44
C ASN A 71 0.10 0.74 -20.36
N ASP A 72 -0.11 -0.54 -20.70
CA ASP A 72 0.88 -1.40 -21.39
C ASP A 72 0.70 -1.52 -22.91
N ALA A 73 -0.27 -0.81 -23.50
CA ALA A 73 -0.56 -0.90 -24.92
C ALA A 73 -0.19 0.39 -25.68
N PRO A 74 1.11 0.67 -25.91
CA PRO A 74 1.58 1.91 -26.56
C PRO A 74 1.10 2.07 -28.01
N PHE A 75 0.71 0.97 -28.66
CA PHE A 75 0.21 0.95 -30.04
C PHE A 75 -1.32 0.85 -30.12
N SER A 76 -2.01 0.75 -28.99
CA SER A 76 -3.47 0.69 -29.00
C SER A 76 -4.04 2.07 -29.29
N LYS A 77 -4.89 2.15 -30.33
CA LYS A 77 -5.68 3.34 -30.66
C LYS A 77 -6.80 3.61 -29.63
N HIS A 78 -6.95 2.75 -28.63
CA HIS A 78 -8.02 2.85 -27.65
C HIS A 78 -7.90 4.17 -26.85
N PRO A 79 -8.99 4.92 -26.63
CA PRO A 79 -8.92 6.22 -25.96
C PRO A 79 -8.34 6.16 -24.53
N LEU A 80 -8.49 5.03 -23.83
CA LEU A 80 -7.97 4.84 -22.47
C LEU A 80 -6.44 4.75 -22.38
N THR A 81 -5.73 4.41 -23.46
CA THR A 81 -4.25 4.38 -23.45
C THR A 81 -3.66 5.79 -23.57
N ARG A 82 -4.47 6.78 -23.96
CA ARG A 82 -4.04 8.17 -24.02
C ARG A 82 -3.83 8.67 -22.61
N VAL A 83 -2.68 9.27 -22.36
CA VAL A 83 -2.35 9.81 -21.04
C VAL A 83 -3.33 10.91 -20.58
N ARG A 84 -4.03 11.59 -21.51
CA ARG A 84 -5.14 12.49 -21.15
C ARG A 84 -6.24 11.74 -20.37
N ALA A 85 -6.57 10.50 -20.74
CA ALA A 85 -7.55 9.70 -20.02
C ALA A 85 -7.07 9.36 -18.60
N HIS A 86 -5.80 9.01 -18.43
CA HIS A 86 -5.18 8.79 -17.13
C HIS A 86 -5.18 10.06 -16.26
N LEU A 87 -4.86 11.22 -16.85
CA LEU A 87 -4.91 12.51 -16.17
C LEU A 87 -6.33 12.85 -15.68
N TYR A 88 -7.33 12.79 -16.57
CA TYR A 88 -8.72 13.09 -16.19
C TYR A 88 -9.25 12.12 -15.14
N SER A 89 -8.88 10.84 -15.24
CA SER A 89 -9.21 9.83 -14.25
C SER A 89 -8.67 10.17 -12.87
N LEU A 90 -7.39 10.55 -12.79
CA LEU A 90 -6.76 10.89 -11.51
C LEU A 90 -7.32 12.19 -10.92
N VAL A 91 -7.64 13.18 -11.75
CA VAL A 91 -8.33 14.40 -11.29
C VAL A 91 -9.72 14.06 -10.73
N GLY A 92 -10.47 13.19 -11.40
CA GLY A 92 -11.78 12.74 -10.92
C GLY A 92 -11.69 11.97 -9.61
N VAL A 93 -10.73 11.04 -9.50
CA VAL A 93 -10.44 10.28 -8.27
C VAL A 93 -10.03 11.25 -7.15
N ALA A 94 -9.12 12.19 -7.40
CA ALA A 94 -8.72 13.19 -6.41
C ALA A 94 -9.90 14.03 -5.92
N ALA A 95 -10.77 14.50 -6.82
CA ALA A 95 -11.95 15.28 -6.44
C ALA A 95 -12.91 14.45 -5.56
N ALA A 96 -13.16 13.18 -5.91
CA ALA A 96 -14.00 12.28 -5.12
C ALA A 96 -13.42 12.08 -3.71
N TRP A 97 -12.11 11.80 -3.61
CA TRP A 97 -11.44 11.63 -2.31
C TRP A 97 -11.35 12.91 -1.51
N LEU A 98 -11.25 14.09 -2.14
CA LEU A 98 -11.30 15.36 -1.43
C LEU A 98 -12.66 15.57 -0.75
N VAL A 99 -13.75 15.36 -1.49
CA VAL A 99 -15.12 15.47 -0.96
C VAL A 99 -15.32 14.48 0.18
N LEU A 100 -14.93 13.22 -0.02
CA LEU A 100 -15.06 12.18 0.99
C LEU A 100 -14.19 12.46 2.23
N SER A 101 -12.99 13.01 2.06
CA SER A 101 -12.11 13.39 3.16
C SER A 101 -12.69 14.52 4.00
N VAL A 102 -13.27 15.54 3.36
CA VAL A 102 -13.96 16.64 4.06
C VAL A 102 -15.18 16.11 4.81
N LEU A 103 -15.98 15.24 4.18
CA LEU A 103 -17.13 14.62 4.82
C LEU A 103 -16.73 13.77 6.03
N LEU A 104 -15.77 12.84 5.88
CA LEU A 104 -15.28 11.99 6.98
C LEU A 104 -14.65 12.81 8.12
N SER A 105 -13.86 13.83 7.78
CA SER A 105 -13.26 14.73 8.77
C SER A 105 -14.31 15.58 9.50
N SER A 106 -15.42 15.94 8.84
CA SER A 106 -16.52 16.66 9.50
C SER A 106 -17.25 15.81 10.55
N GLN A 107 -17.25 14.48 10.37
CA GLN A 107 -17.88 13.55 11.32
C GLN A 107 -16.98 13.24 12.52
N PHE A 108 -15.67 13.41 12.41
CA PHE A 108 -14.72 13.14 13.49
C PHE A 108 -15.12 13.82 14.81
N GLN A 109 -15.49 15.10 14.76
CA GLN A 109 -15.88 15.84 15.96
C GLN A 109 -17.17 15.33 16.58
N THR A 110 -18.13 14.87 15.79
CA THR A 110 -19.39 14.34 16.32
C THR A 110 -19.20 12.96 16.93
N VAL A 111 -18.43 12.07 16.29
CA VAL A 111 -18.17 10.71 16.80
C VAL A 111 -17.36 10.81 18.10
N CYS A 112 -16.16 11.39 18.03
CA CYS A 112 -15.20 11.40 19.13
C CYS A 112 -15.57 12.34 20.29
N ARG A 113 -16.60 13.18 20.14
CA ARG A 113 -17.16 13.96 21.25
C ARG A 113 -18.28 13.21 21.98
N SER A 114 -18.97 12.32 21.28
CA SER A 114 -20.07 11.53 21.84
C SER A 114 -19.58 10.25 22.52
N THR A 115 -18.42 9.76 22.11
CA THR A 115 -17.75 8.58 22.64
C THR A 115 -16.47 9.02 23.36
N ASP A 116 -16.00 8.26 24.35
CA ASP A 116 -14.66 8.48 24.89
C ASP A 116 -13.62 8.32 23.77
N ILE A 117 -12.46 8.99 23.90
CA ILE A 117 -11.34 8.90 22.93
C ILE A 117 -10.86 7.45 22.75
N ASP A 118 -11.09 6.62 23.77
CA ASP A 118 -10.71 5.21 23.78
C ASP A 118 -11.74 4.31 23.06
N ASP A 119 -12.83 4.88 22.50
CA ASP A 119 -13.81 4.10 21.73
C ASP A 119 -13.27 3.74 20.33
N PRO A 120 -13.27 2.44 19.94
CA PRO A 120 -12.81 2.00 18.63
C PRO A 120 -13.59 2.64 17.46
N ALA A 121 -14.82 3.10 17.68
CA ALA A 121 -15.57 3.88 16.70
C ALA A 121 -14.87 5.21 16.38
N CYS A 122 -14.33 5.89 17.39
CA CYS A 122 -13.54 7.11 17.20
C CYS A 122 -12.22 6.80 16.47
N GLY A 123 -11.51 5.74 16.89
CA GLY A 123 -10.25 5.31 16.26
C GLY A 123 -10.41 4.97 14.77
N THR A 124 -11.44 4.18 14.43
CA THR A 124 -11.74 3.80 13.04
C THR A 124 -12.20 5.00 12.20
N ALA A 125 -12.98 5.92 12.76
CA ALA A 125 -13.37 7.16 12.10
C ALA A 125 -12.15 8.02 11.75
N ILE A 126 -11.20 8.20 12.68
CA ILE A 126 -9.95 8.91 12.44
C ILE A 126 -9.15 8.22 11.34
N ALA A 127 -8.95 6.91 11.46
CA ALA A 127 -8.17 6.14 10.49
C ALA A 127 -8.76 6.26 9.07
N SER A 128 -10.09 6.15 8.94
CA SER A 128 -10.80 6.30 7.67
C SER A 128 -10.62 7.70 7.05
N ALA A 129 -10.65 8.76 7.87
CA ALA A 129 -10.44 10.12 7.40
C ALA A 129 -8.99 10.32 6.92
N VAL A 130 -8.01 9.81 7.67
CA VAL A 130 -6.59 9.90 7.32
C VAL A 130 -6.29 9.15 6.01
N ILE A 131 -6.79 7.92 5.85
CA ILE A 131 -6.60 7.14 4.62
C ILE A 131 -7.25 7.86 3.43
N SER A 132 -8.44 8.44 3.61
CA SER A 132 -9.10 9.26 2.60
C SER A 132 -8.25 10.46 2.17
N TRP A 133 -7.63 11.18 3.12
CA TRP A 133 -6.71 12.29 2.81
C TRP A 133 -5.46 11.83 2.06
N ILE A 134 -4.89 10.68 2.44
CA ILE A 134 -3.74 10.09 1.72
C ILE A 134 -4.12 9.78 0.28
N LEU A 135 -5.29 9.16 0.06
CA LEU A 135 -5.80 8.86 -1.28
C LEU A 135 -5.97 10.11 -2.13
N PHE A 136 -6.50 11.18 -1.56
CA PHE A 136 -6.58 12.49 -2.21
C PHE A 136 -5.20 13.01 -2.63
N ILE A 137 -4.25 13.06 -1.69
CA ILE A 137 -2.90 13.59 -1.94
C ILE A 137 -2.19 12.79 -3.03
N VAL A 138 -2.24 11.46 -2.96
CA VAL A 138 -1.63 10.57 -3.97
C VAL A 138 -2.24 10.82 -5.35
N ALA A 139 -3.57 10.86 -5.45
CA ALA A 139 -4.25 11.11 -6.72
C ALA A 139 -3.91 12.50 -7.28
N ALA A 140 -3.90 13.54 -6.44
CA ALA A 140 -3.57 14.92 -6.83
C ALA A 140 -2.12 15.07 -7.30
N CYS A 141 -1.16 14.51 -6.55
CA CYS A 141 0.25 14.48 -6.94
C CYS A 141 0.45 13.71 -8.25
N GLY A 142 -0.21 12.55 -8.39
CA GLY A 142 -0.18 11.75 -9.62
C GLY A 142 -0.67 12.54 -10.84
N ALA A 143 -1.80 13.24 -10.71
CA ALA A 143 -2.32 14.12 -11.74
C ALA A 143 -1.34 15.26 -12.08
N PHE A 144 -0.75 15.90 -11.07
CA PHE A 144 0.24 16.97 -11.25
C PHE A 144 1.46 16.52 -12.05
N PHE A 145 2.08 15.39 -11.67
CA PHE A 145 3.26 14.85 -12.35
C PHE A 145 2.97 14.46 -13.81
N ILE A 146 1.81 13.87 -14.05
CA ILE A 146 1.38 13.53 -15.42
C ILE A 146 1.18 14.80 -16.25
N ARG A 147 0.53 15.83 -15.70
CA ARG A 147 0.34 17.12 -16.39
C ARG A 147 1.67 17.78 -16.74
N HIS A 148 2.62 17.84 -15.81
CA HIS A 148 3.91 18.48 -16.05
C HIS A 148 4.69 17.75 -17.15
N SER A 149 4.73 16.42 -17.10
CA SER A 149 5.40 15.63 -18.13
C SER A 149 4.78 15.76 -19.51
N PHE A 150 3.48 16.06 -19.59
CA PHE A 150 2.80 16.37 -20.85
C PHE A 150 3.25 17.69 -21.45
N SER A 151 3.38 18.71 -20.61
CA SER A 151 3.89 20.02 -21.03
C SER A 151 5.30 19.91 -21.61
N ASP A 152 6.15 19.07 -21.00
CA ASP A 152 7.52 18.88 -21.47
C ASP A 152 7.57 18.06 -22.78
N ALA A 153 6.86 16.93 -22.86
CA ALA A 153 6.88 16.07 -24.05
C ALA A 153 6.36 16.79 -25.31
N SER A 154 5.31 17.61 -25.16
CA SER A 154 4.79 18.47 -26.22
C SER A 154 5.84 19.42 -26.82
N LYS A 155 6.88 19.77 -26.05
CA LYS A 155 7.94 20.68 -26.48
C LYS A 155 9.03 19.95 -27.29
N TYR A 156 9.23 18.66 -27.05
CA TYR A 156 10.27 17.84 -27.69
C TYR A 156 9.79 17.09 -28.94
N ASP A 157 8.51 16.70 -29.03
CA ASP A 157 7.98 16.02 -30.22
C ASP A 157 8.08 16.86 -31.51
N ASN A 158 8.21 18.18 -31.39
CA ASN A 158 8.48 19.06 -32.53
C ASN A 158 9.94 19.04 -33.03
N ILE A 159 10.88 18.45 -32.27
CA ILE A 159 12.33 18.56 -32.53
C ILE A 159 12.92 17.23 -33.04
N THR A 160 12.44 16.08 -32.55
CA THR A 160 13.10 14.78 -32.77
C THR A 160 12.65 13.96 -33.98
N MET A 161 11.64 14.39 -34.74
CA MET A 161 11.21 13.61 -35.92
C MET A 161 12.15 13.76 -37.14
N LYS A 162 13.27 14.48 -37.01
CA LYS A 162 14.15 14.82 -38.13
C LYS A 162 15.48 14.06 -38.18
N ASP A 163 15.94 13.47 -37.08
CA ASP A 163 17.29 12.89 -37.04
C ASP A 163 17.30 11.41 -36.58
N THR A 164 18.02 10.62 -37.38
CA THR A 164 18.77 9.39 -37.04
C THR A 164 18.00 8.09 -36.70
N ILE A 165 17.64 7.37 -37.76
CA ILE A 165 17.63 5.90 -37.78
C ILE A 165 19.07 5.44 -38.07
N ASP A 166 19.77 4.93 -37.05
CA ASP A 166 21.05 4.23 -37.23
C ASP A 166 20.77 2.72 -37.38
N PRO A 167 21.02 2.13 -38.56
CA PRO A 167 20.68 0.74 -38.87
C PRO A 167 21.59 -0.30 -38.19
N ASN A 168 22.66 0.10 -37.49
CA ASN A 168 23.62 -0.83 -36.90
C ASN A 168 23.38 -1.17 -35.42
N ARG A 169 22.20 -0.86 -34.88
CA ARG A 169 21.92 -1.02 -33.45
C ARG A 169 21.58 -2.47 -33.09
N GLU A 170 22.27 -2.96 -32.06
CA GLU A 170 22.26 -4.32 -31.48
C GLU A 170 20.91 -5.06 -31.47
N ASP A 171 21.01 -6.38 -31.56
CA ASP A 171 19.94 -7.38 -31.65
C ASP A 171 18.75 -7.08 -30.71
N PRO A 172 17.54 -6.77 -31.23
CA PRO A 172 16.41 -6.28 -30.45
C PRO A 172 15.83 -7.31 -29.47
N ALA A 173 16.18 -8.59 -29.62
CA ALA A 173 15.70 -9.68 -28.76
C ALA A 173 16.29 -9.59 -27.34
N LEU A 174 17.58 -9.27 -27.20
CA LEU A 174 18.26 -9.27 -25.90
C LEU A 174 17.79 -8.11 -24.99
N GLY A 175 17.45 -6.97 -25.59
CA GLY A 175 16.93 -5.80 -24.86
C GLY A 175 15.54 -6.01 -24.26
N LYS A 176 14.73 -6.92 -24.84
CA LYS A 176 13.34 -7.15 -24.41
C LYS A 176 13.27 -7.97 -23.12
N GLU A 177 14.09 -9.01 -22.98
CA GLU A 177 14.12 -9.85 -21.77
C GLU A 177 14.61 -9.04 -20.55
N ARG A 178 15.67 -8.24 -20.73
CA ARG A 178 16.25 -7.37 -19.69
C ARG A 178 15.26 -6.31 -19.15
N SER A 179 14.38 -5.83 -20.02
CA SER A 179 13.33 -4.87 -19.64
C SER A 179 12.28 -5.49 -18.70
N GLN A 180 12.04 -6.81 -18.78
CA GLN A 180 10.96 -7.46 -18.05
C GLN A 180 11.31 -7.67 -16.57
N GLY A 181 12.52 -8.15 -16.27
CA GLY A 181 12.94 -8.40 -14.89
C GLY A 181 12.99 -7.12 -14.05
N LEU A 182 13.49 -6.02 -14.64
CA LEU A 182 13.53 -4.72 -13.98
C LEU A 182 12.13 -4.20 -13.67
N THR A 183 11.20 -4.36 -14.63
CA THR A 183 9.80 -3.95 -14.46
C THR A 183 9.14 -4.77 -13.34
N ALA A 184 9.38 -6.08 -13.28
CA ALA A 184 8.86 -6.95 -12.23
C ALA A 184 9.37 -6.51 -10.84
N LEU A 185 10.65 -6.18 -10.71
CA LEU A 185 11.20 -5.67 -9.44
C LEU A 185 10.55 -4.35 -9.01
N VAL A 186 10.39 -3.39 -9.92
CA VAL A 186 9.72 -2.12 -9.63
C VAL A 186 8.28 -2.34 -9.17
N VAL A 187 7.55 -3.25 -9.81
CA VAL A 187 6.18 -3.63 -9.44
C VAL A 187 6.16 -4.23 -8.03
N LEU A 188 7.04 -5.20 -7.75
CA LEU A 188 7.12 -5.85 -6.44
C LEU A 188 7.45 -4.85 -5.33
N TYR A 189 8.46 -3.99 -5.51
CA TYR A 189 8.78 -2.95 -4.52
C TYR A 189 7.61 -1.97 -4.31
N SER A 190 6.89 -1.62 -5.39
CA SER A 190 5.71 -0.75 -5.27
C SER A 190 4.62 -1.39 -4.41
N PHE A 191 4.38 -2.69 -4.56
CA PHE A 191 3.45 -3.43 -3.69
C PHE A 191 3.97 -3.53 -2.25
N ILE A 192 5.26 -3.85 -2.05
CA ILE A 192 5.87 -3.91 -0.71
C ILE A 192 5.70 -2.58 0.04
N ILE A 193 5.99 -1.46 -0.62
CA ILE A 193 5.80 -0.12 -0.07
C ILE A 193 4.35 0.07 0.35
N ALA A 194 3.41 -0.25 -0.52
CA ALA A 194 2.01 0.01 -0.30
C ALA A 194 1.43 -0.86 0.84
N PHE A 195 1.71 -2.17 0.84
CA PHE A 195 1.31 -3.07 1.92
C PHE A 195 2.05 -2.77 3.23
N GLY A 196 3.29 -2.27 3.14
CA GLY A 196 4.05 -1.77 4.30
C GLY A 196 3.33 -0.61 4.98
N ILE A 197 2.84 0.38 4.24
CA ILE A 197 2.05 1.49 4.78
C ILE A 197 0.78 0.98 5.48
N ALA A 198 0.04 0.08 4.81
CA ALA A 198 -1.15 -0.52 5.41
C ALA A 198 -0.83 -1.26 6.72
N GLN A 199 0.31 -1.96 6.76
CA GLN A 199 0.76 -2.69 7.95
C GLN A 199 1.21 -1.77 9.08
N VAL A 200 1.76 -0.58 8.79
CA VAL A 200 2.02 0.45 9.82
C VAL A 200 0.70 0.84 10.49
N GLY A 201 -0.32 1.17 9.70
CA GLY A 201 -1.64 1.56 10.22
C GLY A 201 -2.27 0.46 11.07
N MET A 202 -2.30 -0.77 10.56
CA MET A 202 -2.86 -1.90 11.28
C MET A 202 -2.06 -2.29 12.53
N GLY A 203 -0.73 -2.20 12.49
CA GLY A 203 0.12 -2.46 13.65
C GLY A 203 -0.08 -1.44 14.77
N ILE A 204 -0.19 -0.15 14.43
CA ILE A 204 -0.50 0.91 15.41
C ILE A 204 -1.89 0.68 16.00
N PHE A 205 -2.90 0.44 15.15
CA PHE A 205 -4.26 0.17 15.60
C PHE A 205 -4.32 -1.02 16.55
N ALA A 206 -3.75 -2.17 16.18
CA ALA A 206 -3.70 -3.35 17.03
C ALA A 206 -2.97 -3.11 18.36
N ALA A 207 -1.91 -2.29 18.37
CA ALA A 207 -1.18 -1.93 19.59
C ALA A 207 -1.96 -0.98 20.53
N LEU A 208 -2.77 -0.08 19.99
CA LEU A 208 -3.60 0.84 20.77
C LEU A 208 -4.80 0.12 21.39
N GLU A 209 -5.51 -0.69 20.59
CA GLU A 209 -6.66 -1.48 21.06
C GLU A 209 -6.26 -2.45 22.17
N SER A 210 -5.12 -3.13 22.00
CA SER A 210 -4.59 -4.03 23.04
C SER A 210 -4.12 -3.34 24.31
N ARG A 211 -3.92 -2.01 24.31
CA ARG A 211 -3.67 -1.22 25.52
C ARG A 211 -4.93 -0.76 26.22
N GLY A 212 -5.97 -0.34 25.48
CA GLY A 212 -7.25 0.05 26.05
C GLY A 212 -7.87 -1.10 26.84
N SER A 213 -7.74 -2.32 26.30
CA SER A 213 -8.32 -3.55 26.84
C SER A 213 -7.90 -3.90 28.27
N PHE A 214 -6.62 -3.65 28.57
CA PHE A 214 -5.95 -4.14 29.76
C PHE A 214 -5.95 -3.15 30.93
N ARG A 215 -6.64 -2.02 30.80
CA ARG A 215 -6.60 -0.97 31.82
C ARG A 215 -7.42 -1.27 33.09
N ILE A 216 -8.18 -2.37 33.12
CA ILE A 216 -9.24 -2.54 34.14
C ILE A 216 -8.84 -3.40 35.35
N ASP A 217 -7.95 -4.39 35.28
CA ASP A 217 -7.59 -5.12 36.51
C ASP A 217 -6.27 -5.91 36.41
N ARG A 218 -5.34 -5.61 37.34
CA ARG A 218 -4.12 -6.35 37.76
C ARG A 218 -2.84 -6.29 36.90
N ASP A 219 -1.80 -5.79 37.58
CA ASP A 219 -0.39 -6.21 37.62
C ASP A 219 0.29 -6.67 36.30
N ASP A 220 0.96 -5.70 35.66
CA ASP A 220 2.29 -5.76 35.01
C ASP A 220 2.59 -6.69 33.83
N PHE A 221 1.65 -7.50 33.32
CA PHE A 221 1.92 -8.31 32.12
C PHE A 221 1.56 -7.55 30.83
N PHE A 222 2.56 -7.02 30.12
CA PHE A 222 2.38 -6.56 28.74
C PHE A 222 1.91 -7.74 27.87
N PRO A 223 0.68 -7.72 27.34
CA PRO A 223 0.21 -8.82 26.52
C PRO A 223 1.12 -8.93 25.27
N PRO A 224 1.55 -10.15 24.89
CA PRO A 224 2.46 -10.34 23.76
C PRO A 224 1.96 -9.68 22.47
N SER A 225 0.65 -9.55 22.29
CA SER A 225 0.01 -8.88 21.16
C SER A 225 0.44 -7.41 21.01
N VAL A 226 0.54 -6.64 22.10
CA VAL A 226 1.03 -5.24 22.05
C VAL A 226 2.46 -5.21 21.53
N VAL A 227 3.29 -6.14 21.99
CA VAL A 227 4.70 -6.24 21.61
C VAL A 227 4.82 -6.58 20.13
N PHE A 228 4.11 -7.61 19.66
CA PHE A 228 4.13 -8.01 18.25
C PHE A 228 3.57 -6.93 17.32
N ALA A 229 2.47 -6.29 17.69
CA ALA A 229 1.86 -5.20 16.92
C ALA A 229 2.80 -3.98 16.81
N SER A 230 3.46 -3.61 17.92
CA SER A 230 4.43 -2.51 17.94
C SER A 230 5.67 -2.80 17.10
N ILE A 231 6.28 -3.99 17.26
CA ILE A 231 7.43 -4.41 16.45
C ILE A 231 7.06 -4.40 14.98
N THR A 232 5.87 -4.90 14.66
CA THR A 232 5.34 -4.96 13.30
C THR A 232 5.17 -3.58 12.69
N ALA A 233 4.61 -2.62 13.43
CA ALA A 233 4.43 -1.25 12.96
C ALA A 233 5.79 -0.57 12.69
N VAL A 234 6.74 -0.69 13.62
CA VAL A 234 8.09 -0.11 13.47
C VAL A 234 8.82 -0.75 12.28
N TYR A 235 8.75 -2.07 12.17
CA TYR A 235 9.40 -2.79 11.07
C TYR A 235 8.75 -2.49 9.72
N ALA A 236 7.42 -2.40 9.66
CA ALA A 236 6.68 -2.00 8.46
C ALA A 236 7.12 -0.61 7.97
N MET A 237 7.25 0.34 8.89
CA MET A 237 7.68 1.70 8.59
C MET A 237 9.13 1.72 8.06
N TRP A 238 10.04 1.04 8.75
CA TRP A 238 11.42 0.88 8.29
C TRP A 238 11.48 0.25 6.90
N HIS A 239 10.75 -0.85 6.69
CA HIS A 239 10.74 -1.60 5.44
C HIS A 239 10.18 -0.79 4.27
N TRP A 240 9.13 0.00 4.52
CA TRP A 240 8.56 0.93 3.54
C TRP A 240 9.57 2.01 3.13
N ILE A 241 10.21 2.67 4.09
CA ILE A 241 11.22 3.71 3.83
C ILE A 241 12.38 3.10 3.03
N TRP A 242 12.88 1.94 3.49
CA TRP A 242 14.01 1.26 2.86
C TRP A 242 13.69 0.80 1.42
N SER A 243 12.50 0.24 1.19
CA SER A 243 12.04 -0.13 -0.15
C SER A 243 11.91 1.06 -1.08
N SER A 244 11.50 2.22 -0.54
CA SER A 244 11.43 3.49 -1.28
C SER A 244 12.82 4.01 -1.69
N VAL A 245 13.84 3.79 -0.86
CA VAL A 245 15.24 4.08 -1.21
C VAL A 245 15.70 3.14 -2.32
N LEU A 246 15.50 1.82 -2.16
CA LEU A 246 15.92 0.83 -3.13
C LEU A 246 15.32 1.10 -4.52
N ILE A 247 14.00 1.31 -4.62
CA ILE A 247 13.34 1.60 -5.91
C ILE A 247 13.84 2.90 -6.56
N ALA A 248 14.23 3.91 -5.78
CA ALA A 248 14.79 5.16 -6.30
C ALA A 248 16.16 4.94 -6.96
N TYR A 249 16.97 4.03 -6.42
CA TYR A 249 18.30 3.69 -6.98
C TYR A 249 18.20 2.76 -8.19
N ILE A 250 17.14 1.95 -8.32
CA ILE A 250 16.87 1.15 -9.54
C ILE A 250 16.79 2.05 -10.79
N ASN A 251 16.27 3.27 -10.65
CA ASN A 251 16.10 4.21 -11.75
C ASN A 251 17.35 5.03 -12.11
N LYS A 252 18.49 4.82 -11.43
CA LYS A 252 19.75 5.58 -11.67
C LYS A 252 20.88 4.68 -12.20
N PRO A 253 20.82 4.28 -13.48
CA PRO A 253 21.73 3.27 -14.04
C PRO A 253 23.19 3.70 -14.11
N ASN A 254 23.46 5.00 -14.15
CA ASN A 254 24.81 5.54 -14.26
C ASN A 254 25.44 5.87 -12.91
N SER A 255 24.75 5.59 -11.80
CA SER A 255 25.32 5.80 -10.46
C SER A 255 26.31 4.69 -10.14
N THR A 256 27.46 5.05 -9.54
CA THR A 256 28.46 4.13 -9.00
C THR A 256 28.15 3.72 -7.56
N SER A 257 26.99 4.12 -7.02
CA SER A 257 26.59 3.83 -5.65
C SER A 257 26.50 2.33 -5.38
N ALA A 258 26.87 1.90 -4.17
CA ALA A 258 26.68 0.52 -3.75
C ALA A 258 25.21 0.07 -3.84
N LEU A 259 24.26 1.00 -3.68
CA LEU A 259 22.81 0.74 -3.70
C LEU A 259 22.25 0.36 -5.08
N THR A 260 23.01 0.55 -6.18
CA THR A 260 22.59 0.09 -7.51
C THR A 260 23.07 -1.34 -7.83
N ARG A 261 23.83 -1.95 -6.92
CA ARG A 261 24.33 -3.33 -7.06
C ARG A 261 23.23 -4.32 -6.67
N LEU A 262 23.32 -5.55 -7.17
CA LEU A 262 22.40 -6.65 -6.83
C LEU A 262 22.41 -6.99 -5.34
N GLY A 263 23.57 -6.94 -4.69
CA GLY A 263 23.75 -7.34 -3.29
C GLY A 263 22.77 -6.70 -2.30
N PRO A 264 22.68 -5.35 -2.23
CA PRO A 264 21.75 -4.69 -1.31
C PRO A 264 20.29 -5.08 -1.52
N HIS A 265 19.83 -5.22 -2.77
CA HIS A 265 18.46 -5.65 -3.05
C HIS A 265 18.20 -7.08 -2.57
N PHE A 266 19.14 -7.99 -2.85
CA PHE A 266 19.06 -9.38 -2.41
C PHE A 266 19.01 -9.52 -0.89
N TRP A 267 20.00 -8.97 -0.18
CA TRP A 267 20.10 -9.11 1.28
C TRP A 267 18.95 -8.42 2.00
N SER A 268 18.53 -7.24 1.52
CA SER A 268 17.38 -6.55 2.10
C SER A 268 16.11 -7.37 1.96
N ALA A 269 15.83 -7.89 0.76
CA ALA A 269 14.65 -8.71 0.52
C ALA A 269 14.70 -10.05 1.27
N ALA A 270 15.87 -10.69 1.36
CA ALA A 270 16.05 -11.94 2.09
C ALA A 270 15.82 -11.76 3.60
N VAL A 271 16.42 -10.74 4.21
CA VAL A 271 16.20 -10.41 5.63
C VAL A 271 14.73 -10.05 5.87
N SER A 272 14.14 -9.20 5.01
CA SER A 272 12.71 -8.87 5.11
C SER A 272 11.81 -10.09 5.02
N THR A 273 12.12 -11.03 4.13
CA THR A 273 11.37 -12.28 3.99
C THR A 273 11.36 -13.04 5.31
N LEU A 274 12.52 -13.22 5.95
CA LEU A 274 12.62 -13.94 7.22
C LEU A 274 11.89 -13.21 8.35
N VAL A 275 12.02 -11.88 8.45
CA VAL A 275 11.35 -11.10 9.49
C VAL A 275 9.83 -11.14 9.32
N TRP A 276 9.32 -10.94 8.10
CA TRP A 276 7.87 -11.00 7.84
C TRP A 276 7.28 -12.38 8.11
N LEU A 277 8.01 -13.45 7.80
CA LEU A 277 7.60 -14.81 8.16
C LEU A 277 7.53 -14.99 9.69
N ALA A 278 8.55 -14.52 10.42
CA ALA A 278 8.57 -14.61 11.87
C ALA A 278 7.41 -13.82 12.51
N LEU A 279 7.12 -12.61 12.03
CA LEU A 279 6.00 -11.80 12.48
C LEU A 279 4.65 -12.46 12.15
N ALA A 280 4.50 -13.01 10.95
CA ALA A 280 3.29 -13.73 10.55
C ALA A 280 3.03 -14.93 11.46
N ILE A 281 4.03 -15.79 11.69
CA ILE A 281 3.94 -16.91 12.63
C ILE A 281 3.63 -16.40 14.05
N GLY A 282 4.29 -15.32 14.49
CA GLY A 282 4.01 -14.67 15.76
C GLY A 282 2.53 -14.33 15.92
N PHE A 283 1.94 -13.59 14.98
CA PHE A 283 0.50 -13.31 15.04
C PHE A 283 -0.37 -14.57 14.96
N THR A 284 -0.03 -15.54 14.12
CA THR A 284 -0.76 -16.81 14.02
C THR A 284 -0.77 -17.57 15.34
N THR A 285 0.35 -17.60 16.08
CA THR A 285 0.41 -18.27 17.39
C THR A 285 -0.40 -17.56 18.47
N GLN A 286 -0.59 -16.23 18.35
CA GLN A 286 -1.39 -15.45 19.28
C GLN A 286 -2.89 -15.44 18.95
N MET A 287 -3.28 -15.81 17.72
CA MET A 287 -4.68 -15.81 17.27
C MET A 287 -5.64 -16.58 18.20
N PRO A 288 -5.36 -17.84 18.60
CA PRO A 288 -6.29 -18.59 19.44
C PRO A 288 -6.54 -17.91 20.80
N TYR A 289 -5.52 -17.28 21.37
CA TYR A 289 -5.62 -16.56 22.63
C TYR A 289 -6.38 -15.24 22.47
N ASN A 290 -6.05 -14.45 21.44
CA ASN A 290 -6.68 -13.16 21.17
C ASN A 290 -8.13 -13.28 20.67
N CYS A 291 -8.54 -14.44 20.19
CA CYS A 291 -9.87 -14.72 19.65
C CYS A 291 -10.69 -15.65 20.55
N GLN A 292 -10.31 -15.86 21.82
CA GLN A 292 -11.05 -16.71 22.74
C GLN A 292 -12.27 -15.99 23.33
N PHE A 293 -13.44 -16.20 22.70
CA PHE A 293 -14.73 -15.58 23.05
C PHE A 293 -15.21 -15.82 24.50
N GLU A 294 -14.68 -16.82 25.19
CA GLU A 294 -15.10 -17.18 26.54
C GLU A 294 -14.43 -16.35 27.65
N VAL A 295 -13.28 -15.71 27.36
CA VAL A 295 -12.46 -15.05 28.38
C VAL A 295 -12.69 -13.54 28.44
N TYR A 296 -12.96 -12.89 27.30
CA TYR A 296 -13.11 -11.44 27.19
C TYR A 296 -14.53 -11.09 26.71
N SER A 297 -15.38 -10.68 27.66
CA SER A 297 -16.82 -10.40 27.44
C SER A 297 -17.14 -8.90 27.38
N ASP A 298 -16.18 -8.04 27.05
CA ASP A 298 -16.43 -6.60 26.90
C ASP A 298 -17.21 -6.24 25.62
N GLY A 299 -17.51 -7.24 24.78
CA GLY A 299 -18.27 -7.06 23.55
C GLY A 299 -17.46 -6.41 22.43
N LEU A 300 -16.18 -6.09 22.63
CA LEU A 300 -15.31 -5.53 21.59
C LEU A 300 -14.41 -6.57 20.95
N MET A 301 -14.25 -7.75 21.55
CA MET A 301 -13.29 -8.80 21.16
C MET A 301 -13.18 -9.09 19.65
N TYR A 302 -14.27 -9.04 18.89
CA TYR A 302 -14.27 -9.27 17.44
C TYR A 302 -13.37 -8.27 16.70
N VAL A 303 -13.30 -7.01 17.14
CA VAL A 303 -12.47 -5.95 16.54
C VAL A 303 -10.98 -6.31 16.65
N TRP A 304 -10.58 -6.93 17.76
CA TRP A 304 -9.19 -7.15 18.12
C TRP A 304 -8.69 -8.42 17.44
N CYS A 305 -9.55 -9.44 17.42
CA CYS A 305 -9.35 -10.63 16.63
C CYS A 305 -9.22 -10.26 15.14
N ALA A 306 -10.12 -9.40 14.62
CA ALA A 306 -10.05 -8.93 13.23
C ALA A 306 -8.79 -8.09 12.95
N ALA A 307 -8.40 -7.18 13.86
CA ALA A 307 -7.22 -6.35 13.72
C ALA A 307 -5.94 -7.20 13.68
N ASN A 308 -5.77 -8.10 14.65
CA ASN A 308 -4.63 -9.02 14.68
C ASN A 308 -4.65 -9.96 13.46
N GLY A 309 -5.83 -10.41 13.01
CA GLY A 309 -5.96 -11.30 11.85
C GLY A 309 -5.62 -10.59 10.54
N THR A 310 -5.94 -9.31 10.45
CA THR A 310 -5.54 -8.45 9.34
C THR A 310 -4.04 -8.19 9.36
N ALA A 311 -3.46 -7.87 10.52
CA ALA A 311 -2.01 -7.69 10.68
C ALA A 311 -1.24 -8.99 10.36
N MET A 312 -1.76 -10.15 10.75
CA MET A 312 -1.23 -11.47 10.37
C MET A 312 -1.24 -11.64 8.84
N SER A 313 -2.38 -11.40 8.20
CA SER A 313 -2.56 -11.55 6.76
C SER A 313 -1.62 -10.64 5.97
N LEU A 314 -1.51 -9.37 6.37
CA LEU A 314 -0.59 -8.40 5.77
C LEU A 314 0.87 -8.81 5.93
N SER A 315 1.24 -9.40 7.09
CA SER A 315 2.60 -9.94 7.29
C SER A 315 2.90 -11.08 6.32
N PHE A 316 1.96 -12.00 6.09
CA PHE A 316 2.11 -13.06 5.08
C PHE A 316 2.22 -12.49 3.66
N VAL A 317 1.41 -11.49 3.31
CA VAL A 317 1.52 -10.84 2.00
C VAL A 317 2.90 -10.21 1.82
N LEU A 318 3.41 -9.49 2.82
CA LEU A 318 4.75 -8.89 2.76
C LEU A 318 5.86 -9.94 2.68
N PHE A 319 5.70 -11.09 3.34
CA PHE A 319 6.57 -12.27 3.16
C PHE A 319 6.56 -12.76 1.70
N PHE A 320 5.37 -13.02 1.14
CA PHE A 320 5.22 -13.51 -0.24
C PHE A 320 5.65 -12.50 -1.30
N LEU A 321 5.65 -11.20 -1.00
CA LEU A 321 6.18 -10.18 -1.91
C LEU A 321 7.70 -10.03 -1.81
N SER A 322 8.25 -10.19 -0.61
CA SER A 322 9.70 -10.06 -0.38
C SER A 322 10.48 -11.27 -0.92
N ALA A 323 9.93 -12.48 -0.82
CA ALA A 323 10.61 -13.70 -1.25
C ALA A 323 10.92 -13.72 -2.78
N PRO A 324 10.00 -13.36 -3.69
CA PRO A 324 10.29 -13.24 -5.11
C PRO A 324 11.34 -12.18 -5.43
N VAL A 325 11.38 -11.05 -4.72
CA VAL A 325 12.42 -10.03 -4.90
C VAL A 325 13.80 -10.63 -4.59
N ALA A 326 13.92 -11.34 -3.47
CA ALA A 326 15.16 -12.04 -3.11
C ALA A 326 15.52 -13.12 -4.15
N PHE A 327 14.53 -13.89 -4.62
CA PHE A 327 14.75 -14.93 -5.61
C PHE A 327 15.23 -14.37 -6.96
N ILE A 328 14.56 -13.34 -7.49
CA ILE A 328 14.92 -12.70 -8.77
C ILE A 328 16.33 -12.11 -8.70
N THR A 329 16.63 -11.38 -7.63
CA THR A 329 17.97 -10.78 -7.45
C THR A 329 19.05 -11.81 -7.19
N GLY A 330 18.74 -12.91 -6.50
CA GLY A 330 19.66 -14.03 -6.30
C GLY A 330 19.97 -14.80 -7.60
N LEU A 331 18.95 -15.09 -8.41
CA LEU A 331 19.14 -15.69 -9.74
C LEU A 331 20.00 -14.81 -10.64
N ALA A 332 19.75 -13.51 -10.62
CA ALA A 332 20.54 -12.54 -11.36
C ALA A 332 22.01 -12.52 -10.91
N ALA A 333 22.26 -12.47 -9.59
CA ALA A 333 23.61 -12.52 -9.05
C ALA A 333 24.34 -13.84 -9.38
N ASN A 334 23.64 -14.96 -9.40
CA ASN A 334 24.20 -16.26 -9.77
C ASN A 334 24.60 -16.31 -11.25
N ARG A 335 23.81 -15.71 -12.14
CA ARG A 335 24.15 -15.60 -13.58
C ARG A 335 25.40 -14.77 -13.84
N THR A 336 25.66 -13.75 -13.03
CA THR A 336 26.89 -12.93 -13.12
C THR A 336 28.07 -13.46 -12.34
N GLY A 337 27.88 -14.49 -11.52
CA GLY A 337 28.91 -15.00 -10.60
C GLY A 337 29.32 -13.99 -9.50
N SER A 338 28.58 -12.88 -9.34
CA SER A 338 28.91 -11.83 -8.38
C SER A 338 27.70 -10.97 -8.04
N TYR A 339 27.56 -10.63 -6.75
CA TYR A 339 26.60 -9.65 -6.23
C TYR A 339 26.99 -8.19 -6.49
N GLU A 340 28.20 -7.96 -7.02
CA GLU A 340 28.66 -6.63 -7.41
C GLU A 340 28.13 -6.17 -8.78
N GLY A 341 27.53 -7.09 -9.55
CA GLY A 341 26.89 -6.77 -10.82
C GLY A 341 25.85 -5.66 -10.67
N ARG A 342 25.81 -4.74 -11.64
CA ARG A 342 24.80 -3.68 -11.68
C ARG A 342 23.45 -4.28 -12.05
N LEU A 343 22.41 -3.94 -11.29
CA LEU A 343 21.07 -4.52 -11.45
C LEU A 343 20.56 -4.47 -12.91
N ARG A 344 20.71 -3.31 -13.56
CA ARG A 344 20.28 -3.12 -14.96
C ARG A 344 21.14 -3.87 -15.96
N GLU A 345 22.38 -4.24 -15.60
CA GLU A 345 23.23 -5.01 -16.49
C GLU A 345 22.88 -6.50 -16.45
N THR A 346 22.17 -6.95 -15.42
CA THR A 346 21.98 -8.37 -15.17
C THR A 346 20.54 -8.84 -15.29
N ILE A 347 19.58 -7.97 -14.94
CA ILE A 347 18.15 -8.24 -14.89
C ILE A 347 17.45 -7.53 -16.04
#